data_AF-X1VGQ8-F1
#
_entry.id   AF-X1VGQ8-F1
#
_cell.length_a   1.000
_cell.length_b   1.000
_cell.length_c   1.000
_cell.angle_alpha   90.00
_cell.angle_beta   90.00
_cell.angle_gamma   90.00
#
_symmetry.space_group_name_H-M   'P 1'
#
loop_
_entity.id
_entity.type
_entity.pdbx_description
1 polymer ?
#
loop_
_entity_poly.entity_id
_entity_poly.type
_entity_poly.pdbx_seq_one_letter_code
_entity_poly.pdbx_strand_id
1 'polypeptide(L)'
;MFPDHTAIGGAPECSDMPDHSFAILVPNKNTWQDAENIDQTHPYISYIWIPEETQSVQIMKAHIWAEKFRAYSKGAAAGGATVVASASGGKSHAHTVDYGTKTSVGGGEHRHMMFDYLNDIVDGVDRHYICKDVAGALSHVYIRADEAEDLYSIETVVDHTHNVVIGADTSTYVTPSHTHNVTIPNHTHNITYGIYEEAIAGKKLSAALYDKDGNLLHNFAVIITG
;
A
#
# COMPACT_ATOMS: atom_id res chain seq x y z
N MET A 1 11.91 18.19 125.98
CA MET A 1 10.49 17.83 126.08
C MET A 1 9.82 18.40 124.84
N PHE A 2 9.06 17.55 124.16
CA PHE A 2 8.41 17.66 122.84
C PHE A 2 9.29 17.37 121.59
N PRO A 3 8.88 16.35 120.78
CA PRO A 3 9.58 15.87 119.58
C PRO A 3 8.93 16.43 118.30
N ASP A 4 9.60 16.33 117.14
CA ASP A 4 9.07 15.55 116.02
C ASP A 4 10.21 15.13 115.07
N HIS A 5 9.90 14.12 114.27
CA HIS A 5 10.82 13.20 113.62
C HIS A 5 11.07 13.67 112.17
N THR A 6 12.30 14.06 111.86
CA THR A 6 12.76 14.24 110.47
C THR A 6 13.05 12.89 109.80
N ALA A 7 12.43 12.63 108.64
CA ALA A 7 12.93 11.85 107.49
C ALA A 7 11.76 11.68 106.51
N ILE A 8 11.54 12.54 105.51
CA ILE A 8 12.29 12.69 104.24
C ILE A 8 12.42 11.36 103.47
N GLY A 9 11.73 11.27 102.33
CA GLY A 9 12.18 10.48 101.18
C GLY A 9 11.61 9.07 101.01
N GLY A 10 10.30 8.92 100.88
CA GLY A 10 9.71 7.80 100.13
C GLY A 10 9.43 8.28 98.71
N ALA A 11 10.00 7.64 97.69
CA ALA A 11 9.52 7.82 96.32
C ALA A 11 8.02 7.49 96.29
N PRO A 12 7.17 8.27 95.58
CA PRO A 12 5.75 7.97 95.50
C PRO A 12 5.57 6.53 95.01
N GLU A 13 4.80 5.73 95.74
CA GLU A 13 4.37 4.43 95.22
C GLU A 13 3.48 4.67 94.00
N CYS A 14 3.54 3.73 93.06
CA CYS A 14 2.87 3.74 91.75
C CYS A 14 1.38 4.19 91.77
N SER A 15 0.69 4.08 92.91
CA SER A 15 -0.71 4.47 93.10
C SER A 15 -0.95 5.97 93.28
N ASP A 16 0.09 6.78 93.54
CA ASP A 16 -0.05 8.23 93.81
C ASP A 16 0.38 9.11 92.62
N MET A 17 0.74 8.53 91.48
CA MET A 17 0.87 9.31 90.25
C MET A 17 -0.53 9.54 89.68
N PRO A 18 -0.99 10.79 89.52
CA PRO A 18 -2.14 11.06 88.68
C PRO A 18 -1.86 10.41 87.33
N ASP A 19 -2.88 9.80 86.75
CA ASP A 19 -2.82 9.16 85.45
C ASP A 19 -2.54 10.23 84.38
N HIS A 20 -1.30 10.69 84.29
CA HIS A 20 -0.85 11.65 83.30
C HIS A 20 -0.60 10.86 82.01
N SER A 21 -1.67 10.34 81.44
CA SER A 21 -1.78 10.31 80.00
C SER A 21 -1.76 11.76 79.52
N PHE A 22 -0.57 12.37 79.51
CA PHE A 22 -0.30 13.53 78.69
C PHE A 22 -0.46 13.04 77.25
N ALA A 23 -1.70 13.02 76.76
CA ALA A 23 -1.99 13.00 75.35
C ALA A 23 -1.48 14.33 74.80
N ILE A 24 -0.18 14.36 74.49
CA ILE A 24 0.39 15.47 73.74
C ILE A 24 -0.22 15.34 72.34
N LEU A 25 -1.28 16.10 72.09
CA LEU A 25 -1.79 16.37 70.75
C LEU A 25 -0.72 17.19 70.03
N VAL A 26 0.33 16.53 69.54
CA VAL A 26 1.26 17.14 68.58
C VAL A 26 0.61 17.03 67.21
N PRO A 27 0.16 18.13 66.58
CA PRO A 27 -0.18 18.09 65.18
C PRO A 27 1.12 17.87 64.39
N ASN A 28 1.42 16.62 64.04
CA ASN A 28 2.47 16.30 63.07
C ASN A 28 1.97 16.73 61.68
N LYS A 29 2.25 17.99 61.33
CA LYS A 29 1.94 18.54 60.01
C LYS A 29 3.01 18.05 59.03
N ASN A 30 2.72 16.96 58.33
CA ASN A 30 3.55 16.50 57.22
C ASN A 30 3.14 17.28 55.96
N THR A 31 3.92 18.30 55.57
CA THR A 31 3.68 19.06 54.33
C THR A 31 4.48 18.46 53.19
N TRP A 32 3.80 17.71 52.32
CA TRP A 32 4.34 17.30 51.03
C TRP A 32 3.81 18.27 49.97
N GLN A 33 4.69 18.93 49.23
CA GLN A 33 4.33 19.90 48.18
C GLN A 33 4.61 19.35 46.76
N ASP A 34 4.74 18.03 46.63
CA ASP A 34 5.05 17.41 45.34
C ASP A 34 3.77 17.26 44.51
N ALA A 35 3.80 17.80 43.30
CA ALA A 35 2.77 17.59 42.28
C ALA A 35 3.31 16.59 41.26
N GLU A 36 2.60 15.47 41.08
CA GLU A 36 2.99 14.40 40.16
C GLU A 36 1.86 14.01 39.20
N ASN A 37 2.27 13.48 38.05
CA ASN A 37 1.35 12.95 37.08
C ASN A 37 0.93 11.53 37.47
N ILE A 38 -0.38 11.33 37.65
CA ILE A 38 -0.96 10.06 38.10
C ILE A 38 -1.89 9.47 37.04
N ASP A 39 -1.87 8.15 36.92
CA ASP A 39 -2.84 7.40 36.11
C ASP A 39 -3.25 6.09 36.81
N GLN A 40 -4.09 5.28 36.17
CA GLN A 40 -4.60 4.02 36.75
C GLN A 40 -3.49 2.99 37.03
N THR A 41 -2.38 3.04 36.28
CA THR A 41 -1.23 2.15 36.40
C THR A 41 -0.08 2.74 37.23
N HIS A 42 -0.06 4.06 37.41
CA HIS A 42 0.96 4.81 38.15
C HIS A 42 0.30 5.68 39.25
N PRO A 43 -0.06 5.08 40.40
CA PRO A 43 -0.63 5.83 41.53
C PRO A 43 0.46 6.59 42.30
N TYR A 44 0.06 7.67 42.96
CA TYR A 44 0.91 8.35 43.93
C TYR A 44 0.80 7.67 45.31
N ILE A 45 1.93 7.27 45.88
CA ILE A 45 2.02 6.62 47.20
C ILE A 45 2.85 7.51 48.12
N SER A 46 2.26 7.94 49.23
CA SER A 46 2.93 8.74 50.27
C SER A 46 2.91 8.01 51.60
N TYR A 47 4.05 8.06 52.30
CA TYR A 47 4.22 7.44 53.61
C TYR A 47 3.98 8.46 54.72
N ILE A 48 3.10 8.12 55.64
CA ILE A 48 2.90 8.88 56.87
C ILE A 48 3.63 8.13 57.98
N TRP A 49 4.71 8.73 58.47
CA TRP A 49 5.45 8.17 59.59
C TRP A 49 4.69 8.39 60.90
N ILE A 50 4.45 7.29 61.61
CA ILE A 50 3.86 7.26 62.94
C ILE A 50 4.89 6.58 63.85
N PRO A 51 5.43 7.28 64.87
CA PRO A 51 6.36 6.66 65.82
C PRO A 51 5.74 5.42 66.48
N GLU A 52 6.56 4.42 66.78
CA GLU A 52 6.11 3.15 67.39
C GLU A 52 5.54 3.37 68.81
N GLU A 53 5.91 4.46 69.48
CA GLU A 53 5.40 4.85 70.80
C GLU A 53 3.99 5.48 70.74
N THR A 54 3.42 5.66 69.54
CA THR A 54 2.10 6.26 69.37
C THR A 54 1.00 5.33 69.89
N GLN A 55 0.42 5.65 71.06
CA GLN A 55 -0.63 4.84 71.67
C GLN A 55 -1.95 4.87 70.90
N SER A 56 -2.33 6.03 70.35
CA SER A 56 -3.53 6.14 69.52
C SER A 56 -3.46 7.35 68.59
N VAL A 57 -4.06 7.20 67.40
CA VAL A 57 -4.30 8.31 66.47
C VAL A 57 -5.80 8.57 66.45
N GLN A 58 -6.20 9.70 67.04
CA GLN A 58 -7.62 10.06 67.14
C GLN A 58 -8.16 10.60 65.81
N ILE A 59 -7.40 11.44 65.11
CA ILE A 59 -7.82 12.11 63.88
C ILE A 59 -6.64 12.27 62.93
N MET A 60 -6.84 11.90 61.66
CA MET A 60 -5.96 12.24 60.54
C MET A 60 -6.74 13.06 59.53
N LYS A 61 -6.20 14.19 59.09
CA LYS A 61 -6.80 15.05 58.06
C LYS A 61 -5.88 15.06 56.84
N ALA A 62 -6.40 14.62 55.69
CA ALA A 62 -5.72 14.71 54.40
C ALA A 62 -6.38 15.81 53.55
N HIS A 63 -5.55 16.72 53.03
CA HIS A 63 -5.98 17.72 52.05
C HIS A 63 -5.39 17.33 50.69
N ILE A 64 -6.24 17.06 49.72
CA ILE A 64 -5.85 16.59 48.38
C ILE A 64 -6.52 17.51 47.36
N TRP A 65 -5.74 17.99 46.40
CA TRP A 65 -6.25 18.69 45.21
C TRP A 65 -5.60 18.07 43.97
N ALA A 66 -6.27 18.18 42.83
CA ALA A 66 -5.78 17.69 41.55
C ALA A 66 -5.78 18.83 40.52
N GLU A 67 -4.75 18.88 39.70
CA GLU A 67 -4.65 19.76 38.54
C GLU A 67 -4.73 18.94 37.25
N LYS A 68 -4.91 19.60 36.10
CA LYS A 68 -4.87 18.91 34.81
C LYS A 68 -3.47 18.34 34.58
N PHE A 69 -3.40 17.11 34.07
CA PHE A 69 -2.15 16.54 33.58
C PHE A 69 -1.51 17.50 32.57
N ARG A 70 -0.20 17.74 32.71
CA ARG A 70 0.59 18.59 31.82
C ARG A 70 1.74 17.81 31.22
N ALA A 71 1.78 17.74 29.89
CA ALA A 71 2.95 17.33 29.13
C ALA A 71 3.59 18.52 28.42
N TYR A 72 4.91 18.50 28.30
CA TYR A 72 5.71 19.56 27.66
C TYR A 72 5.89 19.36 26.14
N SER A 73 5.16 18.41 25.56
CA SER A 73 5.10 18.16 24.12
C SER A 73 3.65 18.00 23.66
N LYS A 74 3.34 18.58 22.50
CA LYS A 74 2.00 18.51 21.87
C LYS A 74 1.87 17.35 20.87
N GLY A 75 2.98 16.69 20.52
CA GLY A 75 3.02 15.56 19.61
C GLY A 75 4.36 15.42 18.88
N ALA A 76 4.56 14.27 18.24
CA ALA A 76 5.62 14.05 17.26
C ALA A 76 5.06 14.34 15.86
N ALA A 77 5.79 15.10 15.04
CA ALA A 77 5.36 15.43 13.68
C ALA A 77 5.27 14.16 12.82
N ALA A 78 4.09 13.57 12.61
CA ALA A 78 3.94 12.34 11.84
C ALA A 78 4.26 12.58 10.35
N GLY A 79 5.29 11.91 9.83
CA GLY A 79 5.58 11.85 8.40
C GLY A 79 4.62 10.86 7.74
N GLY A 80 3.84 11.33 6.77
CA GLY A 80 2.89 10.49 6.04
C GLY A 80 3.56 9.26 5.42
N ALA A 81 2.89 8.11 5.49
CA ALA A 81 3.37 6.87 4.92
C ALA A 81 3.60 7.03 3.42
N THR A 82 4.85 6.88 2.97
CA THR A 82 5.17 6.84 1.54
C THR A 82 4.97 5.41 1.07
N VAL A 83 3.88 5.14 0.35
CA VAL A 83 3.70 3.85 -0.33
C VAL A 83 4.56 3.90 -1.60
N VAL A 84 5.77 3.35 -1.54
CA VAL A 84 6.59 3.16 -2.74
C VAL A 84 6.31 1.78 -3.30
N ALA A 85 5.40 1.70 -4.26
CA ALA A 85 5.22 0.51 -5.08
C ALA A 85 5.90 0.73 -6.43
N SER A 86 6.84 -0.15 -6.80
CA SER A 86 7.26 -0.27 -8.20
C SER A 86 6.32 -1.25 -8.88
N ALA A 87 5.36 -0.75 -9.66
CA ALA A 87 4.52 -1.60 -10.49
C ALA A 87 5.38 -2.31 -11.54
N SER A 88 5.37 -3.65 -11.53
CA SER A 88 6.00 -4.46 -12.58
C SER A 88 5.09 -4.49 -13.80
N GLY A 89 5.55 -3.88 -14.89
CA GLY A 89 4.86 -3.85 -16.18
C GLY A 89 5.61 -4.65 -17.23
N GLY A 90 5.38 -5.96 -17.32
CA GLY A 90 5.81 -6.75 -18.49
C GLY A 90 4.69 -6.77 -19.53
N LYS A 91 4.86 -6.08 -20.66
CA LYS A 91 3.92 -6.15 -21.79
C LYS A 91 4.59 -6.90 -22.93
N SER A 92 4.03 -8.04 -23.30
CA SER A 92 4.41 -8.72 -24.53
C SER A 92 3.77 -8.03 -25.72
N HIS A 93 4.52 -7.90 -26.82
CA HIS A 93 3.97 -7.49 -28.10
C HIS A 93 4.23 -8.57 -29.14
N ALA A 94 3.23 -8.80 -29.98
CA ALA A 94 3.31 -9.75 -31.08
C ALA A 94 3.10 -9.00 -32.39
N HIS A 95 3.94 -9.28 -33.37
CA HIS A 95 3.76 -8.83 -34.74
C HIS A 95 3.36 -10.04 -35.59
N THR A 96 2.25 -9.90 -36.31
CA THR A 96 1.82 -10.84 -37.34
C THR A 96 1.83 -10.09 -38.66
N VAL A 97 2.63 -10.57 -39.61
CA VAL A 97 2.65 -10.05 -40.97
C VAL A 97 2.09 -11.12 -41.90
N ASP A 98 0.97 -10.80 -42.53
CA ASP A 98 0.36 -11.64 -43.54
C ASP A 98 0.88 -11.23 -44.92
N TYR A 99 1.59 -12.15 -45.56
CA TYR A 99 2.13 -11.96 -46.91
C TYR A 99 1.10 -12.34 -47.99
N GLY A 100 0.03 -13.02 -47.57
CA GLY A 100 -1.11 -13.40 -48.39
C GLY A 100 -0.75 -14.34 -49.53
N THR A 101 -1.65 -14.37 -50.49
CA THR A 101 -1.55 -15.19 -51.69
C THR A 101 -1.21 -14.29 -52.87
N LYS A 102 -0.21 -14.67 -53.68
CA LYS A 102 0.15 -13.96 -54.91
C LYS A 102 -0.30 -14.80 -56.10
N THR A 103 -1.08 -14.18 -56.97
CA THR A 103 -1.54 -14.78 -58.21
C THR A 103 -0.88 -14.08 -59.39
N SER A 104 -0.43 -14.84 -60.37
CA SER A 104 -0.13 -14.26 -61.67
C SER A 104 -1.43 -13.97 -62.39
N VAL A 105 -1.49 -12.84 -63.11
CA VAL A 105 -2.53 -12.62 -64.12
C VAL A 105 -2.11 -13.39 -65.37
N GLY A 106 -3.04 -14.22 -65.87
CA GLY A 106 -2.87 -14.93 -67.12
C GLY A 106 -2.80 -13.95 -68.30
N GLY A 107 -2.11 -14.36 -69.35
CA GLY A 107 -1.81 -13.52 -70.53
C GLY A 107 -2.99 -13.37 -71.50
N GLY A 108 -4.12 -14.01 -71.19
CA GLY A 108 -5.27 -14.13 -72.06
C GLY A 108 -5.16 -15.30 -73.03
N GLU A 109 -6.30 -15.94 -73.30
CA GLU A 109 -6.40 -16.96 -74.33
C GLU A 109 -6.28 -16.32 -75.72
N HIS A 110 -5.52 -16.94 -76.60
CA HIS A 110 -5.48 -16.52 -78.00
C HIS A 110 -5.42 -17.73 -78.93
N ARG A 111 -5.85 -17.48 -80.17
CA ARG A 111 -5.69 -18.42 -81.29
C ARG A 111 -4.53 -17.94 -82.14
N HIS A 112 -3.79 -18.88 -82.70
CA HIS A 112 -2.73 -18.54 -83.63
C HIS A 112 -3.31 -18.37 -85.02
N MET A 113 -2.94 -17.29 -85.69
CA MET A 113 -3.20 -17.13 -87.11
C MET A 113 -2.22 -18.02 -87.88
N MET A 114 -2.76 -18.89 -88.71
CA MET A 114 -2.00 -19.87 -89.50
C MET A 114 -1.74 -19.34 -90.92
N PHE A 115 -2.70 -18.62 -91.49
CA PHE A 115 -2.58 -18.01 -92.82
C PHE A 115 -3.34 -16.69 -92.92
N ASP A 116 -2.72 -15.68 -93.54
CA ASP A 116 -3.32 -14.37 -93.80
C ASP A 116 -4.09 -14.43 -95.13
N TYR A 117 -5.32 -13.91 -95.14
CA TYR A 117 -6.07 -13.72 -96.36
C TYR A 117 -5.45 -12.59 -97.19
N LEU A 118 -5.20 -12.84 -98.49
CA LEU A 118 -4.67 -11.83 -99.40
C LEU A 118 -5.74 -11.27 -100.34
N ASN A 119 -6.38 -12.14 -101.12
CA ASN A 119 -7.42 -11.77 -102.07
C ASN A 119 -8.21 -12.97 -102.59
N ASP A 120 -9.34 -12.69 -103.21
CA ASP A 120 -10.12 -13.67 -103.96
C ASP A 120 -9.49 -13.90 -105.34
N ILE A 121 -9.55 -15.15 -105.80
CA ILE A 121 -9.21 -15.48 -107.19
C ILE A 121 -10.44 -15.23 -108.06
N VAL A 122 -10.20 -14.73 -109.28
CA VAL A 122 -11.20 -14.19 -110.23
C VAL A 122 -12.35 -15.16 -110.56
N ASP A 123 -12.18 -16.47 -110.35
CA ASP A 123 -13.20 -17.51 -110.62
C ASP A 123 -14.01 -17.95 -109.39
N GLY A 124 -13.94 -17.24 -108.26
CA GLY A 124 -14.92 -17.29 -107.16
C GLY A 124 -14.99 -18.57 -106.32
N VAL A 125 -14.25 -19.59 -106.76
CA VAL A 125 -13.77 -20.84 -106.18
C VAL A 125 -12.85 -20.73 -104.94
N ASP A 126 -11.56 -20.67 -105.24
CA ASP A 126 -10.52 -20.70 -104.25
C ASP A 126 -10.11 -19.28 -103.83
N ARG A 127 -9.64 -19.17 -102.59
CA ARG A 127 -9.07 -17.94 -102.07
C ARG A 127 -7.58 -18.09 -101.87
N HIS A 128 -6.89 -16.96 -101.99
CA HIS A 128 -5.45 -16.89 -101.88
C HIS A 128 -5.04 -16.47 -100.48
N TYR A 129 -4.30 -17.36 -99.83
CA TYR A 129 -3.76 -17.19 -98.50
C TYR A 129 -2.23 -17.19 -98.55
N ILE A 130 -1.63 -16.45 -97.62
CA ILE A 130 -0.18 -16.41 -97.46
C ILE A 130 0.21 -16.81 -96.04
N CYS A 131 1.34 -17.48 -95.88
CA CYS A 131 2.03 -17.55 -94.60
C CYS A 131 3.44 -16.97 -94.73
N LYS A 132 3.88 -16.32 -93.66
CA LYS A 132 5.19 -15.65 -93.56
C LYS A 132 6.08 -16.46 -92.64
N ASP A 133 7.30 -16.73 -93.06
CA ASP A 133 8.31 -17.23 -92.13
C ASP A 133 8.89 -16.09 -91.27
N VAL A 134 9.76 -16.44 -90.31
CA VAL A 134 10.42 -15.47 -89.41
C VAL A 134 11.28 -14.44 -90.17
N ALA A 135 11.74 -14.77 -91.39
CA ALA A 135 12.54 -13.91 -92.24
C ALA A 135 11.70 -13.08 -93.24
N GLY A 136 10.37 -13.25 -93.25
CA GLY A 136 9.43 -12.54 -94.12
C GLY A 136 9.24 -13.15 -95.50
N ALA A 137 9.75 -14.36 -95.77
CA ALA A 137 9.48 -15.07 -97.02
C ALA A 137 8.03 -15.55 -97.07
N LEU A 138 7.39 -15.40 -98.24
CA LEU A 138 5.98 -15.75 -98.44
C LEU A 138 5.84 -17.15 -99.02
N SER A 139 4.98 -17.96 -98.41
CA SER A 139 4.44 -19.17 -99.02
C SER A 139 2.97 -18.94 -99.37
N HIS A 140 2.61 -19.29 -100.60
CA HIS A 140 1.28 -19.05 -101.17
C HIS A 140 0.47 -20.35 -101.16
N VAL A 141 -0.74 -20.29 -100.63
CA VAL A 141 -1.65 -21.43 -100.54
C VAL A 141 -3.02 -21.02 -101.07
N TYR A 142 -3.62 -21.86 -101.91
CA TYR A 142 -4.93 -21.62 -102.49
C TYR A 142 -5.91 -22.67 -101.96
N ILE A 143 -6.97 -22.21 -101.31
CA ILE A 143 -7.92 -23.09 -100.63
C ILE A 143 -9.34 -22.57 -100.90
N ARG A 144 -10.27 -23.48 -101.19
CA ARG A 144 -11.71 -23.19 -101.17
C ARG A 144 -12.13 -22.83 -99.75
N ALA A 145 -12.56 -21.59 -99.55
CA ALA A 145 -13.14 -21.13 -98.30
C ALA A 145 -14.51 -20.50 -98.60
N ASP A 146 -15.36 -20.36 -97.58
CA ASP A 146 -16.67 -19.73 -97.71
C ASP A 146 -16.64 -18.24 -97.34
N GLU A 147 -15.76 -17.84 -96.42
CA GLU A 147 -15.55 -16.45 -95.98
C GLU A 147 -14.14 -15.91 -96.27
N ALA A 148 -14.04 -14.61 -96.59
CA ALA A 148 -12.80 -13.92 -96.90
C ALA A 148 -12.13 -13.41 -95.61
N GLU A 149 -11.68 -14.34 -94.77
CA GLU A 149 -11.06 -14.06 -93.46
C GLU A 149 -9.77 -14.86 -93.27
N ASP A 150 -8.90 -14.39 -92.37
CA ASP A 150 -7.68 -15.09 -91.96
C ASP A 150 -8.00 -16.46 -91.33
N LEU A 151 -7.12 -17.43 -91.54
CA LEU A 151 -7.30 -18.77 -91.01
C LEU A 151 -6.59 -18.91 -89.65
N TYR A 152 -7.34 -19.27 -88.61
CA TYR A 152 -6.82 -19.47 -87.26
C TYR A 152 -6.83 -20.95 -86.86
N SER A 153 -6.06 -21.29 -85.82
CA SER A 153 -6.18 -22.59 -85.14
C SER A 153 -7.62 -22.81 -84.66
N ILE A 154 -8.08 -24.07 -84.73
CA ILE A 154 -9.43 -24.43 -84.30
C ILE A 154 -9.64 -24.24 -82.79
N GLU A 155 -8.61 -24.54 -82.00
CA GLU A 155 -8.61 -24.37 -80.54
C GLU A 155 -7.72 -23.19 -80.12
N THR A 156 -8.04 -22.59 -78.96
CA THR A 156 -7.22 -21.57 -78.30
C THR A 156 -6.07 -22.23 -77.54
N VAL A 157 -4.95 -21.52 -77.43
CA VAL A 157 -3.99 -21.86 -76.37
C VAL A 157 -4.61 -21.37 -75.05
N VAL A 158 -4.91 -22.32 -74.18
CA VAL A 158 -5.55 -22.08 -72.89
C VAL A 158 -4.61 -21.25 -72.01
N ASP A 159 -5.17 -20.20 -71.44
CA ASP A 159 -4.50 -19.34 -70.48
C ASP A 159 -4.44 -20.07 -69.14
N HIS A 160 -3.34 -19.89 -68.41
CA HIS A 160 -3.22 -20.48 -67.09
C HIS A 160 -2.59 -19.49 -66.13
N THR A 161 -2.88 -19.74 -64.85
CA THR A 161 -2.39 -18.91 -63.76
C THR A 161 -1.67 -19.77 -62.75
N HIS A 162 -0.73 -19.14 -62.05
CA HIS A 162 -0.07 -19.73 -60.90
C HIS A 162 -0.59 -19.08 -59.63
N ASN A 163 -0.82 -19.92 -58.63
CA ASN A 163 -1.14 -19.48 -57.30
C ASN A 163 -0.03 -19.90 -56.33
N VAL A 164 0.55 -18.94 -55.62
CA VAL A 164 1.58 -19.20 -54.62
C VAL A 164 1.13 -18.70 -53.26
N VAL A 165 1.05 -19.63 -52.31
CA VAL A 165 0.73 -19.35 -50.91
C VAL A 165 2.05 -19.18 -50.14
N ILE A 166 2.30 -17.97 -49.66
CA ILE A 166 3.53 -17.62 -48.94
C ILE A 166 3.34 -17.76 -47.42
N GLY A 167 2.10 -17.75 -46.95
CA GLY A 167 1.76 -17.91 -45.53
C GLY A 167 1.97 -16.63 -44.72
N ALA A 168 2.10 -16.79 -43.41
CA ALA A 168 2.33 -15.70 -42.46
C ALA A 168 3.50 -16.05 -41.54
N ASP A 169 4.19 -15.01 -41.08
CA ASP A 169 5.22 -15.13 -40.05
C ASP A 169 4.78 -14.42 -38.77
N THR A 170 5.11 -15.02 -37.63
CA THR A 170 4.78 -14.49 -36.31
C THR A 170 6.03 -14.42 -35.46
N SER A 171 6.39 -13.21 -35.05
CA SER A 171 7.50 -12.98 -34.12
C SER A 171 6.97 -12.45 -32.80
N THR A 172 7.45 -13.01 -31.70
CA THR A 172 7.13 -12.57 -30.35
C THR A 172 8.38 -12.01 -29.69
N TYR A 173 8.24 -10.82 -29.12
CA TYR A 173 9.30 -10.21 -28.33
C TYR A 173 8.76 -9.87 -26.95
N VAL A 174 9.49 -10.30 -25.92
CA VAL A 174 9.14 -10.09 -24.52
C VAL A 174 10.19 -9.18 -23.90
N THR A 175 9.75 -7.99 -23.46
CA THR A 175 10.56 -7.15 -22.59
C THR A 175 10.58 -7.75 -21.17
N PRO A 176 11.76 -8.05 -20.60
CA PRO A 176 11.85 -8.56 -19.24
C PRO A 176 11.25 -7.58 -18.22
N SER A 177 10.53 -8.10 -17.23
CA SER A 177 10.13 -7.28 -16.09
C SER A 177 11.35 -7.02 -15.19
N HIS A 178 11.52 -5.81 -14.69
CA HIS A 178 12.48 -5.49 -13.65
C HIS A 178 11.78 -4.89 -12.42
N THR A 179 12.52 -4.83 -11.32
CA THR A 179 12.07 -4.28 -10.04
C THR A 179 12.98 -3.12 -9.63
N HIS A 180 12.43 -2.21 -8.82
CA HIS A 180 13.22 -1.16 -8.18
C HIS A 180 13.35 -1.47 -6.69
N ASN A 181 14.56 -1.37 -6.17
CA ASN A 181 14.78 -1.37 -4.73
C ASN A 181 14.79 0.08 -4.25
N VAL A 182 13.89 0.42 -3.33
CA VAL A 182 13.81 1.77 -2.78
C VAL A 182 14.09 1.71 -1.29
N THR A 183 15.18 2.39 -0.89
CA THR A 183 15.58 2.53 0.50
C THR A 183 15.20 3.92 0.99
N ILE A 184 14.34 4.00 1.99
CA ILE A 184 14.05 5.25 2.71
C ILE A 184 15.04 5.34 3.87
N PRO A 185 15.92 6.36 3.93
CA PRO A 185 16.88 6.52 5.02
C PRO A 185 16.20 6.69 6.39
N ASN A 186 16.97 6.44 7.46
CA ASN A 186 16.54 6.78 8.80
C ASN A 186 16.24 8.28 8.88
N HIS A 187 15.10 8.64 9.47
CA HIS A 187 14.69 10.03 9.65
C HIS A 187 14.20 10.26 11.07
N THR A 188 14.19 11.52 11.48
CA THR A 188 13.74 11.94 12.81
C THR A 188 12.45 12.74 12.71
N HIS A 189 11.61 12.64 13.73
CA HIS A 189 10.45 13.51 13.91
C HIS A 189 10.80 14.62 14.87
N ASN A 190 10.54 15.86 14.48
CA ASN A 190 10.64 16.98 15.41
C ASN A 190 9.52 16.86 16.46
N ILE A 191 9.88 17.11 17.71
CA ILE A 191 8.93 17.27 18.80
C ILE A 191 8.36 18.68 18.71
N THR A 192 7.03 18.80 18.72
CA THR A 192 6.39 20.11 18.85
C THR A 192 6.30 20.47 20.33
N TYR A 193 7.08 21.46 20.74
CA TYR A 193 7.07 21.96 22.11
C TYR A 193 5.79 22.74 22.41
N GLY A 194 5.28 22.57 23.62
CA GLY A 194 4.13 23.28 24.12
C GLY A 194 3.44 22.51 25.23
N ILE A 195 2.53 23.19 25.95
CA ILE A 195 1.77 22.57 27.03
C ILE A 195 0.57 21.85 26.41
N TYR A 196 0.51 20.54 26.60
CA TYR A 196 -0.71 19.76 26.46
C TYR A 196 -1.35 19.62 27.83
N GLU A 197 -2.64 19.94 27.94
CA GLU A 197 -3.45 19.70 29.13
C GLU A 197 -4.52 18.66 28.81
N GLU A 198 -4.57 17.57 29.58
CA GLU A 198 -5.63 16.58 29.41
C GLU A 198 -6.99 17.11 29.86
N ALA A 199 -8.06 16.75 29.14
CA ALA A 199 -9.42 17.03 29.57
C ALA A 199 -9.75 16.20 30.83
N ILE A 200 -10.35 16.86 31.82
CA ILE A 200 -10.71 16.24 33.11
C ILE A 200 -12.08 15.57 33.09
N ALA A 201 -12.89 15.81 32.04
CA ALA A 201 -14.26 15.33 31.97
C ALA A 201 -14.32 13.79 32.09
N GLY A 202 -15.03 13.31 33.10
CA GLY A 202 -15.21 11.88 33.35
C GLY A 202 -14.03 11.19 34.04
N LYS A 203 -12.98 11.93 34.39
CA LYS A 203 -11.88 11.43 35.22
C LYS A 203 -12.29 11.43 36.68
N LYS A 204 -11.77 10.45 37.43
CA LYS A 204 -12.08 10.24 38.85
C LYS A 204 -10.77 9.99 39.58
N LEU A 205 -10.59 10.65 40.73
CA LEU A 205 -9.53 10.35 41.67
C LEU A 205 -10.10 9.54 42.82
N SER A 206 -9.49 8.41 43.15
CA SER A 206 -9.80 7.64 44.34
C SER A 206 -8.62 7.57 45.30
N ALA A 207 -8.89 7.43 46.58
CA ALA A 207 -7.85 7.27 47.61
C ALA A 207 -8.16 6.06 48.51
N ALA A 208 -7.10 5.41 48.98
CA ALA A 208 -7.18 4.31 49.93
C ALA A 208 -6.04 4.40 50.94
N LEU A 209 -6.29 3.94 52.16
CA LEU A 209 -5.31 3.78 53.23
C LEU A 209 -4.96 2.31 53.37
N TYR A 210 -3.67 2.05 53.51
CA TYR A 210 -3.12 0.72 53.73
C TYR A 210 -2.29 0.71 55.01
N ASP A 211 -2.18 -0.46 55.63
CA ASP A 211 -1.23 -0.66 56.73
C ASP A 211 0.21 -0.83 56.20
N LYS A 212 1.17 -0.95 57.11
CA LYS A 212 2.59 -1.17 56.78
C LYS A 212 2.87 -2.45 55.99
N ASP A 213 1.94 -3.42 56.05
CA ASP A 213 2.04 -4.73 55.40
C ASP A 213 1.29 -4.76 54.06
N GLY A 214 0.68 -3.64 53.66
CA GLY A 214 -0.04 -3.48 52.39
C GLY A 214 -1.50 -3.91 52.42
N ASN A 215 -2.08 -4.20 53.59
CA ASN A 215 -3.50 -4.54 53.70
C ASN A 215 -4.34 -3.26 53.68
N LEU A 216 -5.50 -3.33 53.01
CA LEU A 216 -6.43 -2.21 52.93
C LEU A 216 -7.07 -1.93 54.30
N LEU A 217 -6.80 -0.75 54.86
CA LEU A 217 -7.43 -0.26 56.08
C LEU A 217 -8.73 0.48 55.79
N HIS A 218 -8.72 1.32 54.74
CA HIS A 218 -9.88 2.11 54.36
C HIS A 218 -9.85 2.45 52.88
N ASN A 219 -11.02 2.41 52.23
CA ASN A 219 -11.18 2.88 50.86
C ASN A 219 -12.09 4.10 50.87
N PHE A 220 -11.55 5.27 50.56
CA PHE A 220 -12.32 6.51 50.46
C PHE A 220 -13.17 6.58 49.20
N ALA A 221 -13.08 5.58 48.33
CA ALA A 221 -13.69 5.57 47.00
C ALA A 221 -13.27 6.83 46.22
N VAL A 222 -14.17 7.37 45.40
CA VAL A 222 -13.92 8.54 44.57
C VAL A 222 -13.97 9.80 45.43
N ILE A 223 -12.84 10.50 45.51
CA ILE A 223 -12.67 11.74 46.29
C ILE A 223 -12.73 13.00 45.43
N ILE A 224 -12.46 12.90 44.11
CA ILE A 224 -12.57 14.00 43.15
C ILE A 224 -13.16 13.46 41.84
N THR A 225 -14.08 14.22 41.25
CA THR A 225 -14.60 14.00 39.89
C THR A 225 -14.33 15.23 39.04
N GLY A 226 -13.84 15.01 37.81
CA GLY A 226 -13.58 16.07 36.82
C GLY A 226 -14.68 16.23 35.78
#